data_AF-A0A1Q8SS92-F1
#
_entry.id   AF-A0A1Q8SS92-F1
#
_cell.length_a   1.000
_cell.length_b   1.000
_cell.length_c   1.000
_cell.angle_alpha   90.00
_cell.angle_beta   90.00
_cell.angle_gamma   90.00
#
_symmetry.space_group_name_H-M   'P 1'
#
loop_
_entity.id
_entity.type
_entity.pdbx_description
1 polymer ?
#
loop_
_entity_poly.entity_id
_entity_poly.type
_entity_poly.pdbx_seq_one_letter_code
_entity_poly.pdbx_strand_id
1 'polypeptide(L)'
;MQDKASNIYEPASITNILARITIVTGGLSIAAFFASMFTHNIYLTEIFINIAALSFSTHSLLWIYSIREKFYFFKKFKILYITFHATIVGIAIIAARIDLSSKLGLPADDFPSTLAITSIACYILTAMAITTLIILSAYILAMLVMTAKAILPLTPLALFFPTKSIKQSQKSIFLTSIRALGALALLSLSFAAFQASSEYYETLSRSWVKKIAYYLDYSDNYRYPGLSGIKSIVHNGGIVSVAKVKEDGIIDIQTIEISNRDIKR
;
A
#
# COMPACT_ATOMS: atom_id res chain seq x y z
N MET A 1 -41.63 31.94 24.33
CA MET A 1 -40.51 32.21 23.40
C MET A 1 -39.27 31.55 23.97
N GLN A 2 -39.08 30.27 23.67
CA GLN A 2 -37.94 29.46 24.13
C GLN A 2 -37.06 29.14 22.92
N ASP A 3 -35.76 29.13 23.18
CA ASP A 3 -34.64 29.15 22.25
C ASP A 3 -34.76 28.29 21.00
N LYS A 4 -34.72 28.97 19.85
CA LYS A 4 -34.59 28.39 18.51
C LYS A 4 -33.14 28.50 17.99
N ALA A 5 -32.17 28.59 18.89
CA ALA A 5 -30.80 29.05 18.59
C ALA A 5 -29.68 28.01 18.79
N SER A 6 -29.97 26.71 18.89
CA SER A 6 -28.93 25.68 19.11
C SER A 6 -28.71 24.68 17.96
N ASN A 7 -29.34 24.86 16.79
CA ASN A 7 -29.23 23.91 15.66
C ASN A 7 -28.23 24.33 14.56
N ILE A 8 -27.21 25.12 14.88
CA ILE A 8 -26.35 25.73 13.84
C ILE A 8 -25.28 24.77 13.28
N TYR A 9 -24.99 23.64 13.93
CA TYR A 9 -24.10 22.63 13.34
C TYR A 9 -24.52 21.22 13.77
N GLU A 10 -25.45 20.60 13.05
CA GLU A 10 -25.43 19.13 12.99
C GLU A 10 -24.12 18.75 12.29
N PRO A 11 -23.19 18.06 12.98
CA PRO A 11 -21.95 17.62 12.34
C PRO A 11 -22.35 16.78 11.13
N ALA A 12 -21.86 17.17 9.95
CA ALA A 12 -22.12 16.41 8.73
C ALA A 12 -21.84 14.94 9.02
N SER A 13 -22.85 14.09 8.83
CA SER A 13 -22.71 12.67 9.13
C SER A 13 -21.44 12.14 8.47
N ILE A 14 -20.68 11.30 9.17
CA ILE A 14 -19.40 10.73 8.67
C ILE A 14 -19.56 10.18 7.24
N THR A 15 -20.75 9.65 6.92
CA THR A 15 -21.17 9.22 5.58
C THR A 15 -21.18 10.33 4.52
N ASN A 16 -21.63 11.54 4.85
CA ASN A 16 -21.61 12.69 3.93
C ASN A 16 -20.18 13.21 3.70
N ILE A 17 -19.34 13.21 4.74
CA ILE A 17 -17.92 13.59 4.62
C ILE A 17 -17.19 12.57 3.72
N LEU A 18 -17.39 11.28 3.97
CA LEU A 18 -16.81 10.21 3.16
C LEU A 18 -17.29 10.28 1.70
N ALA A 19 -18.58 10.48 1.45
CA ALA A 19 -19.10 10.61 0.09
C ALA A 19 -18.50 11.80 -0.67
N ARG A 20 -18.28 12.94 0.00
CA ARG A 20 -17.61 14.11 -0.60
C ARG A 20 -16.16 13.81 -0.93
N ILE A 21 -15.44 13.13 -0.04
CA ILE A 21 -14.07 12.67 -0.31
C ILE A 21 -14.07 11.71 -1.50
N THR A 22 -15.00 10.75 -1.59
CA THR A 22 -15.09 9.82 -2.74
C THR A 22 -15.28 10.56 -4.07
N ILE A 23 -16.17 11.56 -4.11
CA ILE A 23 -16.42 12.36 -5.32
C ILE A 23 -15.16 13.16 -5.71
N VAL A 24 -14.49 13.75 -4.72
CA VAL A 24 -13.27 14.54 -4.95
C VAL A 24 -12.12 13.65 -5.40
N THR A 25 -11.85 12.54 -4.72
CA THR A 25 -10.76 11.62 -5.09
C THR A 25 -11.05 10.91 -6.42
N GLY A 26 -12.31 10.54 -6.67
CA GLY A 26 -12.73 9.99 -7.96
C GLY A 26 -12.59 11.01 -9.10
N GLY A 27 -13.00 12.25 -8.87
CA GLY A 27 -12.84 13.35 -9.82
C GLY A 27 -11.36 13.66 -10.11
N LEU A 28 -10.52 13.70 -9.08
CA LEU A 28 -9.06 13.84 -9.20
C LEU A 28 -8.44 12.69 -9.99
N SER A 29 -8.88 11.45 -9.76
CA SER A 29 -8.38 10.27 -10.47
C SER A 29 -8.75 10.30 -11.96
N ILE A 30 -9.97 10.74 -12.28
CA ILE A 30 -10.42 10.91 -13.67
C ILE A 30 -9.67 12.06 -14.34
N ALA A 31 -9.49 13.20 -13.66
CA ALA A 31 -8.73 14.33 -14.17
C ALA A 31 -7.26 13.96 -14.40
N ALA A 32 -6.64 13.23 -13.48
CA ALA A 32 -5.30 12.65 -13.60
C ALA A 32 -5.19 11.74 -14.82
N PHE A 33 -6.18 10.87 -15.04
CA PHE A 33 -6.23 10.00 -16.22
C PHE A 33 -6.34 10.79 -17.53
N PHE A 34 -7.25 11.76 -17.61
CA PHE A 34 -7.36 12.58 -18.82
C PHE A 34 -6.10 13.42 -19.05
N ALA A 35 -5.56 14.05 -18.00
CA ALA A 35 -4.30 14.77 -18.07
C ALA A 35 -3.20 13.86 -18.64
N SER A 36 -3.12 12.62 -18.17
CA SER A 36 -2.14 11.65 -18.66
C SER A 36 -2.28 11.30 -20.13
N MET A 37 -3.51 11.26 -20.66
CA MET A 37 -3.75 11.02 -22.08
C MET A 37 -3.35 12.20 -22.96
N PHE A 38 -3.42 13.43 -22.44
CA PHE A 38 -3.10 14.64 -23.20
C PHE A 38 -1.65 15.10 -23.01
N THR A 39 -0.95 14.61 -21.99
CA THR A 39 0.46 14.92 -21.77
C THR A 39 1.34 13.83 -22.36
N HIS A 40 2.17 14.14 -23.36
CA HIS A 40 3.24 13.27 -23.84
C HIS A 40 4.37 13.07 -22.81
N ASN A 41 4.23 13.61 -21.59
CA ASN A 41 5.20 13.48 -20.53
C ASN A 41 4.84 12.30 -19.62
N ILE A 42 5.53 11.19 -19.82
CA ILE A 42 5.36 9.94 -19.07
C ILE A 42 5.52 10.16 -17.55
N TYR A 43 6.48 10.98 -17.13
CA TYR A 43 6.73 11.25 -15.71
C TYR A 43 5.56 11.95 -15.02
N LEU A 44 4.97 12.93 -15.70
CA LEU A 44 3.85 13.71 -15.16
C LEU A 44 2.60 12.82 -15.05
N THR A 45 2.37 11.98 -16.05
CA THR A 45 1.36 10.91 -16.02
C THR A 45 1.53 10.00 -14.80
N GLU A 46 2.73 9.47 -14.56
CA GLU A 46 2.99 8.58 -13.43
C GLU A 46 2.72 9.26 -12.08
N ILE A 47 3.15 10.51 -11.91
CA ILE A 47 2.86 11.29 -10.68
C ILE A 47 1.36 11.39 -10.45
N PHE A 48 0.60 11.72 -11.49
CA PHE A 48 -0.85 11.86 -11.39
C PHE A 48 -1.55 10.54 -11.05
N ILE A 49 -1.13 9.43 -11.67
CA ILE A 49 -1.67 8.10 -11.35
C ILE A 49 -1.32 7.70 -9.91
N ASN A 50 -0.09 7.97 -9.46
CA ASN A 50 0.34 7.67 -8.08
C ASN A 50 -0.45 8.48 -7.05
N ILE A 51 -0.68 9.77 -7.30
CA ILE A 51 -1.52 10.62 -6.43
C ILE A 51 -2.95 10.10 -6.38
N ALA A 52 -3.52 9.71 -7.52
CA ALA A 52 -4.85 9.13 -7.60
C ALA A 52 -4.96 7.82 -6.80
N ALA A 53 -4.01 6.91 -6.99
CA ALA A 53 -3.95 5.63 -6.29
C ALA A 53 -3.78 5.80 -4.77
N LEU A 54 -2.90 6.71 -4.35
CA LEU A 54 -2.68 7.04 -2.94
C LEU A 54 -3.94 7.64 -2.30
N SER A 55 -4.60 8.55 -3.01
CA SER A 55 -5.84 9.18 -2.57
C SER A 55 -6.97 8.17 -2.41
N PHE A 56 -7.15 7.28 -3.40
CA PHE A 56 -8.13 6.21 -3.36
C PHE A 56 -7.87 5.23 -2.20
N SER A 57 -6.60 4.85 -2.00
CA SER A 57 -6.21 3.93 -0.94
C SER A 57 -6.40 4.52 0.45
N THR A 58 -6.06 5.80 0.63
CA THR A 58 -6.28 6.52 1.89
C THR A 58 -7.78 6.64 2.19
N HIS A 59 -8.59 6.98 1.19
CA HIS A 59 -10.04 7.03 1.34
C HIS A 59 -10.63 5.66 1.73
N SER A 60 -10.18 4.61 1.06
CA SER A 60 -10.54 3.22 1.32
C SER A 60 -10.27 2.81 2.78
N LEU A 61 -9.11 3.18 3.32
CA LEU A 61 -8.77 2.94 4.72
C LEU A 61 -9.67 3.71 5.68
N LEU A 62 -9.94 4.99 5.42
CA LEU A 62 -10.85 5.80 6.24
C LEU A 62 -12.28 5.24 6.22
N TRP A 63 -12.73 4.72 5.08
CA TRP A 63 -14.03 4.08 4.96
C TRP A 63 -14.09 2.79 5.78
N ILE A 64 -13.10 1.90 5.68
CA ILE A 64 -13.02 0.68 6.51
C ILE A 64 -12.97 1.04 8.00
N TYR A 65 -12.22 2.09 8.36
CA TYR A 65 -12.17 2.58 9.74
C TYR A 65 -13.57 2.98 10.26
N SER A 66 -14.36 3.67 9.43
CA SER A 66 -15.74 4.03 9.80
C SER A 66 -16.68 2.82 9.95
N ILE A 67 -16.48 1.78 9.12
CA ILE A 67 -17.21 0.50 9.23
C ILE A 67 -16.79 -0.20 10.52
N ARG A 68 -15.50 -0.20 10.85
CA ARG A 68 -14.95 -0.81 12.06
C ARG A 68 -15.70 -0.29 13.28
N GLU A 69 -15.85 1.02 13.45
CA GLU A 69 -16.54 1.60 14.62
C GLU A 69 -17.97 1.08 14.80
N LYS A 70 -18.69 0.81 13.70
CA LYS A 70 -20.06 0.29 13.74
C LYS A 70 -20.13 -1.19 14.11
N PHE A 71 -19.18 -1.98 13.62
CA PHE A 71 -19.21 -3.44 13.76
C PHE A 71 -18.25 -3.99 14.82
N TYR A 72 -17.46 -3.15 15.48
CA TYR A 72 -16.48 -3.58 16.48
C TYR A 72 -17.11 -4.27 17.70
N PHE A 73 -18.38 -4.02 17.98
CA PHE A 73 -19.10 -4.70 19.08
C PHE A 73 -19.25 -6.21 18.85
N PHE A 74 -19.19 -6.70 17.61
CA PHE A 74 -19.33 -8.12 17.30
C PHE A 74 -18.01 -8.88 17.45
N LYS A 75 -17.96 -9.87 18.36
CA LYS A 75 -16.77 -10.71 18.61
C LYS A 75 -16.18 -11.33 17.34
N LYS A 76 -17.02 -11.84 16.42
CA LYS A 76 -16.59 -12.43 15.16
C LYS A 76 -15.84 -11.42 14.27
N PHE A 77 -16.33 -10.18 14.21
CA PHE A 77 -15.69 -9.11 13.44
C PHE A 77 -14.32 -8.73 14.01
N LYS A 78 -14.18 -8.68 15.35
CA LYS A 78 -12.87 -8.44 15.98
C LYS A 78 -11.83 -9.49 15.58
N ILE A 79 -12.21 -10.77 15.64
CA ILE A 79 -11.31 -11.87 15.27
C ILE A 79 -10.90 -11.74 13.80
N LEU A 80 -11.86 -11.54 12.89
CA LEU A 80 -11.58 -11.35 11.46
C LEU A 80 -10.63 -10.17 11.20
N TYR A 81 -10.87 -9.05 11.88
CA TYR A 81 -10.03 -7.85 11.77
C TYR A 81 -8.60 -8.09 12.26
N ILE A 82 -8.44 -8.75 13.41
CA ILE A 82 -7.12 -9.10 13.96
C ILE A 82 -6.39 -10.05 13.01
N THR A 83 -7.05 -11.10 12.52
CA THR A 83 -6.46 -12.04 11.56
C THR A 83 -6.05 -11.32 10.28
N PHE A 84 -6.87 -10.41 9.77
CA PHE A 84 -6.56 -9.61 8.59
C PHE A 84 -5.30 -8.75 8.79
N HIS A 85 -5.20 -8.04 9.92
CA HIS A 85 -4.01 -7.26 10.25
C HIS A 85 -2.77 -8.14 10.44
N ALA A 86 -2.90 -9.30 11.10
CA ALA A 86 -1.80 -10.24 11.26
C ALA A 86 -1.27 -10.73 9.91
N THR A 87 -2.15 -11.02 8.95
CA THR A 87 -1.77 -11.37 7.58
C THR A 87 -1.03 -10.24 6.88
N ILE A 88 -1.50 -8.99 7.00
CA ILE A 88 -0.81 -7.82 6.44
C ILE A 88 0.59 -7.68 7.04
N VAL A 89 0.72 -7.80 8.37
CA VAL A 89 2.02 -7.74 9.06
C VAL A 89 2.95 -8.84 8.57
N GLY A 90 2.46 -10.07 8.41
CA GLY A 90 3.25 -11.19 7.88
C GLY A 90 3.79 -10.90 6.47
N ILE A 91 2.93 -10.43 5.56
CA ILE A 91 3.31 -10.05 4.20
C ILE A 91 4.33 -8.90 4.22
N ALA A 92 4.11 -7.90 5.07
CA ALA A 92 4.99 -6.74 5.19
C ALA A 92 6.40 -7.11 5.69
N ILE A 93 6.51 -8.02 6.66
CA ILE A 93 7.80 -8.52 7.16
C ILE A 93 8.52 -9.30 6.07
N ILE A 94 7.82 -10.16 5.31
CA ILE A 94 8.41 -10.90 4.19
C ILE A 94 8.94 -9.93 3.13
N ALA A 95 8.13 -8.92 2.75
CA ALA A 95 8.53 -7.90 1.78
C ALA A 95 9.75 -7.10 2.27
N ALA A 96 9.77 -6.71 3.55
CA ALA A 96 10.89 -5.99 4.16
C ALA A 96 12.18 -6.83 4.18
N ARG A 97 12.09 -8.13 4.45
CA ARG A 97 13.24 -9.05 4.39
C ARG A 97 13.80 -9.16 2.98
N ILE A 98 12.93 -9.32 1.98
CA ILE A 98 13.33 -9.40 0.57
C ILE A 98 13.99 -8.10 0.14
N ASP A 99 13.38 -6.96 0.43
CA ASP A 99 13.94 -5.65 0.08
C ASP A 99 15.29 -5.45 0.78
N LEU A 100 15.36 -5.57 2.10
CA LEU A 100 16.60 -5.40 2.88
C LEU A 100 17.74 -6.30 2.37
N SER A 101 17.45 -7.58 2.13
CA SER A 101 18.46 -8.52 1.64
C SER A 101 18.96 -8.17 0.24
N SER A 102 18.06 -7.76 -0.66
CA SER A 102 18.42 -7.34 -2.01
C SER A 102 19.27 -6.06 -2.04
N LYS A 103 19.03 -5.11 -1.12
CA LYS A 103 19.70 -3.80 -1.10
C LYS A 103 21.06 -3.83 -0.40
N LEU A 104 21.17 -4.67 0.64
CA LEU A 104 22.41 -4.81 1.41
C LEU A 104 23.32 -5.91 0.84
N GLY A 105 22.77 -6.89 0.10
CA GLY A 105 23.51 -8.09 -0.30
C GLY A 105 23.87 -8.98 0.89
N LEU A 106 23.16 -8.85 2.00
CA LEU A 106 23.42 -9.51 3.28
C LEU A 106 22.11 -10.07 3.86
N PRO A 107 22.15 -11.10 4.73
CA PRO A 107 20.96 -11.61 5.37
C PRO A 107 20.22 -10.54 6.18
N ALA A 108 18.90 -10.43 6.00
CA ALA A 108 18.10 -9.41 6.67
C ALA A 108 18.03 -9.60 8.20
N ASP A 109 18.24 -10.82 8.70
CA ASP A 109 18.23 -11.15 10.13
C ASP A 109 19.35 -10.48 10.93
N ASP A 110 20.43 -10.07 10.25
CA ASP A 110 21.54 -9.37 10.88
C ASP A 110 21.22 -7.88 11.15
N PHE A 111 20.07 -7.37 10.67
CA PHE A 111 19.69 -5.96 10.77
C PHE A 111 18.34 -5.78 11.48
N PRO A 112 18.20 -6.14 12.77
CA PRO A 112 16.90 -6.19 13.45
C PRO A 112 16.21 -4.81 13.50
N SER A 113 16.96 -3.73 13.70
CA SER A 113 16.40 -2.39 13.83
C SER A 113 15.94 -1.87 12.47
N THR A 114 16.77 -2.02 11.44
CA THR A 114 16.41 -1.66 10.07
C THR A 114 15.25 -2.50 9.57
N LEU A 115 15.26 -3.81 9.83
CA LEU A 115 14.17 -4.70 9.46
C LEU A 115 12.86 -4.25 10.10
N ALA A 116 12.86 -3.86 11.38
CA ALA A 116 11.66 -3.35 12.05
C ALA A 116 11.12 -2.08 11.39
N ILE A 117 11.98 -1.10 11.09
CA ILE A 117 11.55 0.16 10.45
C ILE A 117 11.06 -0.08 9.03
N THR A 118 11.79 -0.85 8.23
CA THR A 118 11.39 -1.24 6.87
C THR A 118 10.06 -2.01 6.92
N SER A 119 9.87 -2.89 7.90
CA SER A 119 8.60 -3.63 8.08
C SER A 119 7.42 -2.70 8.38
N ILE A 120 7.61 -1.63 9.17
CA ILE A 120 6.57 -0.63 9.43
C ILE A 120 6.20 0.12 8.13
N ALA A 121 7.20 0.53 7.34
CA ALA A 121 6.96 1.18 6.06
C ALA A 121 6.23 0.24 5.09
N CYS A 122 6.70 -1.00 4.95
CA CYS A 122 6.04 -2.03 4.15
C CYS A 122 4.63 -2.31 4.64
N TYR A 123 4.38 -2.32 5.95
CA TYR A 123 3.05 -2.56 6.52
C TYR A 123 2.03 -1.52 6.04
N ILE A 124 2.39 -0.23 6.05
CA ILE A 124 1.50 0.83 5.57
C ILE A 124 1.16 0.61 4.09
N LEU A 125 2.18 0.35 3.27
CA LEU A 125 2.00 0.13 1.82
C LEU A 125 1.18 -1.13 1.52
N THR A 126 1.47 -2.24 2.20
CA THR A 126 0.74 -3.51 2.07
C THR A 126 -0.70 -3.35 2.54
N ALA A 127 -0.94 -2.66 3.66
CA ALA A 127 -2.29 -2.40 4.16
C ALA A 127 -3.11 -1.59 3.15
N MET A 128 -2.52 -0.54 2.57
CA MET A 128 -3.13 0.26 1.52
C MET A 128 -3.45 -0.58 0.29
N ALA A 129 -2.47 -1.32 -0.23
CA ALA A 129 -2.62 -2.14 -1.43
C ALA A 129 -3.70 -3.22 -1.28
N ILE A 130 -3.65 -4.01 -0.19
CA ILE A 130 -4.61 -5.09 0.05
C ILE A 130 -6.02 -4.54 0.29
N THR A 131 -6.15 -3.47 1.07
CA THR A 131 -7.46 -2.84 1.34
C THR A 131 -8.09 -2.31 0.05
N THR A 132 -7.30 -1.59 -0.75
CA THR A 132 -7.70 -1.09 -2.06
C THR A 132 -8.14 -2.22 -2.99
N LEU A 133 -7.35 -3.30 -3.05
CA LEU A 133 -7.68 -4.48 -3.85
C LEU A 133 -9.01 -5.09 -3.41
N ILE A 134 -9.22 -5.31 -2.11
CA ILE A 134 -10.46 -5.89 -1.59
C ILE A 134 -11.68 -5.03 -1.94
N ILE A 135 -11.60 -3.71 -1.71
CA ILE A 135 -12.72 -2.80 -1.99
C ILE A 135 -13.01 -2.76 -3.48
N LEU A 136 -11.96 -2.70 -4.31
CA LEU A 136 -12.10 -2.66 -5.75
C LEU A 136 -12.67 -3.98 -6.29
N SER A 137 -12.21 -5.13 -5.78
CA SER A 137 -12.78 -6.44 -6.11
C SER A 137 -14.24 -6.55 -5.68
N ALA A 138 -14.59 -6.09 -4.47
CA ALA A 138 -15.97 -6.07 -3.99
C ALA A 138 -16.85 -5.15 -4.85
N TYR A 139 -16.32 -3.99 -5.26
CA TYR A 139 -17.00 -3.08 -6.16
C TYR A 139 -17.23 -3.72 -7.53
N ILE A 140 -16.19 -4.29 -8.15
CA ILE A 140 -16.31 -4.98 -9.45
C ILE A 140 -17.33 -6.12 -9.36
N LEU A 141 -17.29 -6.93 -8.29
CA LEU A 141 -18.26 -8.00 -8.07
C LEU A 141 -19.69 -7.46 -7.95
N ALA A 142 -19.90 -6.38 -7.18
CA ALA A 142 -21.20 -5.74 -7.07
C ALA A 142 -21.70 -5.23 -8.43
N MET A 143 -20.81 -4.63 -9.22
CA MET A 143 -21.12 -4.19 -10.59
C MET A 143 -21.49 -5.38 -11.48
N LEU A 144 -20.73 -6.48 -11.45
CA LEU A 144 -21.04 -7.69 -12.21
C LEU A 144 -22.40 -8.28 -11.81
N VAL A 145 -22.71 -8.33 -10.52
CA VAL A 145 -24.02 -8.80 -10.02
C VAL A 145 -25.15 -7.89 -10.50
N MET A 146 -24.96 -6.56 -10.46
CA MET A 146 -25.96 -5.61 -10.95
C MET A 146 -26.16 -5.72 -12.47
N THR A 147 -25.08 -5.83 -13.24
CA THR A 147 -25.13 -6.03 -14.69
C THR A 147 -25.79 -7.36 -15.04
N ALA A 148 -25.43 -8.45 -14.36
CA ALA A 148 -26.07 -9.75 -14.53
C ALA A 148 -27.57 -9.68 -14.24
N LYS A 149 -27.98 -9.02 -13.14
CA LYS A 149 -29.41 -8.79 -12.83
C LYS A 149 -30.13 -7.94 -13.88
N ALA A 150 -29.46 -6.98 -14.50
CA ALA A 150 -30.04 -6.15 -15.53
C ALA A 150 -30.19 -6.89 -16.88
N ILE A 151 -29.27 -7.80 -17.19
CA ILE A 151 -29.27 -8.58 -18.43
C ILE A 151 -30.13 -9.85 -18.31
N LEU A 152 -30.21 -10.47 -17.12
CA LEU A 152 -30.94 -11.72 -16.90
C LEU A 152 -32.37 -11.71 -17.48
N PRO A 153 -33.20 -10.65 -17.33
CA PRO A 153 -34.54 -10.57 -17.93
C PRO A 153 -34.55 -10.55 -19.47
N LEU A 154 -33.42 -10.18 -20.11
CA LEU A 154 -33.25 -10.14 -21.56
C LEU A 154 -32.73 -11.47 -22.13
N THR A 155 -32.41 -12.44 -21.27
CA THR A 155 -31.86 -13.74 -21.68
C THR A 155 -32.90 -14.86 -21.56
N PRO A 156 -32.83 -15.92 -22.39
CA PRO A 156 -33.74 -17.07 -22.25
C PRO A 156 -33.63 -17.78 -20.89
N LEU A 157 -32.56 -17.55 -20.11
CA LEU A 157 -32.45 -18.00 -18.72
C LEU A 157 -33.49 -17.39 -17.77
N ALA A 158 -34.13 -16.27 -18.14
CA ALA A 158 -35.21 -15.65 -17.35
C ALA A 158 -36.39 -16.60 -17.09
N LEU A 159 -36.59 -17.61 -17.96
CA LEU A 159 -37.62 -18.64 -17.81
C LEU A 159 -37.39 -19.54 -16.59
N PHE A 160 -36.14 -19.73 -16.16
CA PHE A 160 -35.77 -20.60 -15.04
C PHE A 160 -35.58 -19.84 -13.71
N PHE A 161 -35.33 -18.53 -13.78
CA PHE A 161 -35.14 -17.68 -12.61
C PHE A 161 -36.15 -16.53 -12.66
N PRO A 162 -37.36 -16.69 -12.08
CA PRO A 162 -38.38 -15.67 -12.10
C PRO A 162 -37.90 -14.43 -11.32
N THR A 163 -37.36 -13.47 -12.05
CA THR A 163 -36.99 -12.17 -11.50
C THR A 163 -38.27 -11.35 -11.38
N LYS A 164 -38.61 -10.90 -10.16
CA LYS A 164 -39.59 -9.81 -10.00
C LYS A 164 -39.13 -8.66 -10.90
N SER A 165 -40.01 -8.23 -11.81
CA SER A 165 -39.72 -7.16 -12.77
C SER A 165 -39.41 -5.87 -12.00
N ILE A 166 -38.13 -5.65 -11.74
CA ILE A 166 -37.64 -4.37 -11.24
C ILE A 166 -37.70 -3.46 -12.47
N LYS A 167 -38.60 -2.47 -12.44
CA LYS A 167 -38.61 -1.38 -13.42
C LYS A 167 -37.33 -0.56 -13.26
N GLN A 168 -36.22 -1.09 -13.74
CA GLN A 168 -34.94 -0.42 -13.73
C GLN A 168 -34.89 0.45 -14.98
N SER A 169 -34.78 1.77 -14.80
CA SER A 169 -34.75 2.68 -15.94
C SER A 169 -33.49 2.42 -16.79
N GLN A 170 -33.60 2.57 -18.11
CA GLN A 170 -32.45 2.48 -19.02
C GLN A 170 -31.30 3.40 -18.58
N LYS A 171 -31.65 4.57 -18.00
CA LYS A 171 -30.71 5.48 -17.37
C LYS A 171 -29.90 4.82 -16.24
N SER A 172 -30.53 4.03 -15.38
CA SER A 172 -29.84 3.28 -14.30
C SER A 172 -28.90 2.22 -14.86
N ILE A 173 -29.29 1.48 -15.90
CA ILE A 173 -28.45 0.46 -16.55
C ILE A 173 -27.22 1.14 -17.17
N PHE A 174 -27.42 2.22 -17.94
CA PHE A 174 -26.34 2.98 -18.57
C PHE A 174 -25.35 3.56 -17.54
N LEU A 175 -25.85 4.18 -16.47
CA LEU A 175 -25.03 4.68 -15.37
C LEU A 175 -24.24 3.57 -14.67
N THR A 176 -24.82 2.39 -14.53
CA THR A 176 -24.16 1.22 -13.94
C THR A 176 -23.03 0.74 -14.86
N SER A 177 -23.26 0.63 -16.17
CA SER A 177 -22.21 0.24 -17.12
C SER A 177 -21.03 1.21 -17.14
N ILE A 178 -21.29 2.53 -17.12
CA ILE A 178 -20.22 3.55 -17.04
C ILE A 178 -19.41 3.40 -15.74
N ARG A 179 -20.10 3.18 -14.62
CA ARG A 179 -19.47 2.96 -13.30
C ARG A 179 -18.59 1.71 -13.27
N ALA A 180 -18.94 0.67 -14.03
CA ALA A 180 -18.16 -0.56 -14.11
C ALA A 180 -16.89 -0.36 -14.95
N LEU A 181 -17.03 0.30 -16.10
CA LEU A 181 -15.89 0.67 -16.95
C LEU A 181 -14.91 1.60 -16.21
N GLY A 182 -15.42 2.57 -15.45
CA GLY A 182 -14.60 3.46 -14.63
C GLY A 182 -13.79 2.70 -13.57
N ALA A 183 -14.36 1.68 -12.93
CA ALA A 183 -13.62 0.87 -11.96
C ALA A 183 -12.60 -0.06 -12.58
N LEU A 184 -12.89 -0.65 -13.75
CA LEU A 184 -11.90 -1.40 -14.52
C LEU A 184 -10.72 -0.50 -14.93
N ALA A 185 -11.00 0.71 -15.39
CA ALA A 185 -9.95 1.69 -15.70
C ALA A 185 -9.10 2.02 -14.46
N LEU A 186 -9.72 2.27 -13.30
CA LEU A 186 -9.03 2.50 -12.04
C LEU A 186 -8.16 1.31 -11.60
N LEU A 187 -8.63 0.07 -11.80
CA LEU A 187 -7.84 -1.14 -11.53
C LEU A 187 -6.59 -1.19 -12.41
N SER A 188 -6.76 -1.01 -13.72
CA SER A 188 -5.66 -1.02 -14.69
C SER A 188 -4.65 0.10 -14.40
N LEU A 189 -5.14 1.29 -14.07
CA LEU A 189 -4.31 2.45 -13.68
C LEU A 189 -3.53 2.18 -12.38
N SER A 190 -4.17 1.58 -11.38
CA SER A 190 -3.51 1.24 -10.12
C SER A 190 -2.41 0.19 -10.33
N PHE A 191 -2.65 -0.79 -11.21
CA PHE A 191 -1.65 -1.79 -11.58
C PHE A 191 -0.49 -1.18 -12.37
N ALA A 192 -0.77 -0.26 -13.31
CA ALA A 192 0.26 0.47 -14.03
C ALA A 192 1.12 1.36 -13.11
N ALA A 193 0.49 2.09 -12.17
CA ALA A 193 1.22 2.85 -11.15
C ALA A 193 2.08 1.95 -10.26
N PHE A 194 1.58 0.76 -9.88
CA PHE A 194 2.37 -0.19 -9.11
C PHE A 194 3.63 -0.64 -9.87
N GLN A 195 3.52 -0.92 -11.17
CA GLN A 195 4.69 -1.25 -11.98
C GLN A 195 5.66 -0.07 -12.13
N ALA A 196 5.16 1.12 -12.50
CA ALA A 196 6.01 2.31 -12.68
C ALA A 196 6.72 2.72 -11.37
N SER A 197 6.03 2.61 -10.24
CA SER A 197 6.62 2.90 -8.93
C SER A 197 7.67 1.89 -8.50
N SER A 198 7.68 0.66 -9.03
CA SER A 198 8.67 -0.36 -8.65
C SER A 198 10.11 0.04 -9.03
N GLU A 199 10.29 0.68 -10.19
CA GLU A 199 11.59 1.10 -10.71
C GLU A 199 12.12 2.34 -9.95
N TYR A 200 11.23 3.31 -9.67
CA TYR A 200 11.57 4.47 -8.84
C TYR A 200 11.85 4.08 -7.39
N TYR A 201 11.03 3.17 -6.83
CA TYR A 201 11.23 2.61 -5.50
C TYR A 201 12.57 1.90 -5.43
N GLU A 202 12.99 1.20 -6.49
CA GLU A 202 14.28 0.50 -6.50
C GLU A 202 15.46 1.45 -6.28
N THR A 203 15.43 2.63 -6.89
CA THR A 203 16.49 3.64 -6.79
C THR A 203 16.47 4.34 -5.44
N LEU A 204 15.29 4.78 -4.97
CA LEU A 204 15.15 5.47 -3.70
C LEU A 204 15.48 4.55 -2.51
N SER A 205 15.01 3.28 -2.57
CA SER A 205 15.24 2.25 -1.56
C SER A 205 16.70 1.92 -1.30
N ARG A 206 17.52 1.84 -2.36
CA ARG A 206 18.95 1.56 -2.21
C ARG A 206 19.67 2.54 -1.28
N SER A 207 19.32 3.83 -1.35
CA SER A 207 20.00 4.85 -0.55
C SER A 207 19.52 4.88 0.91
N TRP A 208 18.20 4.86 1.14
CA TRP A 208 17.69 5.01 2.50
C TRP A 208 17.90 3.75 3.34
N VAL A 209 17.74 2.55 2.78
CA VAL A 209 17.93 1.29 3.52
C VAL A 209 19.35 1.19 4.07
N LYS A 210 20.36 1.50 3.24
CA LYS A 210 21.76 1.51 3.66
C LYS A 210 22.05 2.55 4.74
N LYS A 211 21.42 3.73 4.65
CA LYS A 211 21.55 4.78 5.68
C LYS A 211 20.93 4.33 7.00
N ILE A 212 19.72 3.78 6.99
CA ILE A 212 19.08 3.29 8.21
C ILE A 212 19.92 2.18 8.84
N ALA A 213 20.39 1.21 8.05
CA ALA A 213 21.31 0.17 8.53
C ALA A 213 22.56 0.77 9.17
N TYR A 214 23.24 1.69 8.49
CA TYR A 214 24.45 2.36 8.98
C TYR A 214 24.26 3.07 10.33
N TYR A 215 23.12 3.71 10.54
CA TYR A 215 22.87 4.47 11.76
C TYR A 215 22.35 3.61 12.91
N LEU A 216 21.57 2.56 12.62
CA LEU A 216 20.87 1.80 13.65
C LEU A 216 21.50 0.46 14.01
N ASP A 217 22.03 -0.26 13.02
CA ASP A 217 22.53 -1.63 13.24
C ASP A 217 24.07 -1.70 13.20
N TYR A 218 24.73 -0.78 12.49
CA TYR A 218 26.19 -0.72 12.50
C TYR A 218 26.72 0.04 13.73
N SER A 219 27.63 -0.60 14.46
CA SER A 219 28.30 -0.05 15.64
C SER A 219 29.80 0.12 15.41
N ASP A 220 30.41 1.07 16.15
CA ASP A 220 31.86 1.21 16.17
C ASP A 220 32.49 0.00 16.87
N ASN A 221 33.26 -0.79 16.12
CA ASN A 221 33.87 -2.02 16.62
C ASN A 221 35.33 -1.80 16.96
N TYR A 222 35.60 -1.48 18.23
CA TYR A 222 36.96 -1.41 18.76
C TYR A 222 37.55 -2.80 19.07
N ARG A 223 36.73 -3.85 19.05
CA ARG A 223 37.13 -5.22 19.44
C ARG A 223 37.80 -6.01 18.31
N TYR A 224 37.70 -5.55 17.06
CA TYR A 224 38.29 -6.24 15.91
C TYR A 224 39.61 -5.59 15.48
N PRO A 225 40.74 -6.32 15.49
CA PRO A 225 42.03 -5.81 15.02
C PRO A 225 41.93 -5.29 13.59
N GLY A 226 42.40 -4.06 13.34
CA GLY A 226 42.38 -3.44 12.01
C GLY A 226 41.05 -2.75 11.63
N LEU A 227 40.02 -2.81 12.46
CA LEU A 227 38.72 -2.14 12.22
C LEU A 227 38.43 -1.00 13.22
N SER A 228 39.42 -0.58 14.01
CA SER A 228 39.27 0.50 14.99
C SER A 228 38.78 1.79 14.31
N GLY A 229 37.65 2.31 14.78
CA GLY A 229 37.03 3.53 14.25
C GLY A 229 36.23 3.34 12.97
N ILE A 230 35.98 2.10 12.55
CA ILE A 230 35.09 1.81 11.42
C ILE A 230 33.85 1.07 11.91
N LYS A 231 32.69 1.58 11.50
CA LYS A 231 31.39 0.95 11.73
C LYS A 231 31.33 -0.41 11.06
N SER A 232 31.05 -1.45 11.84
CA SER A 232 30.90 -2.82 11.32
C SER A 232 29.86 -3.62 12.09
N ILE A 233 29.41 -4.71 11.47
CA ILE A 233 28.55 -5.71 12.09
C ILE A 233 29.12 -7.10 11.80
N VAL A 234 29.01 -7.98 12.78
CA VAL A 234 29.50 -9.36 12.70
C VAL A 234 28.33 -10.26 12.38
N HIS A 235 28.44 -11.01 11.29
CA HIS A 235 27.43 -11.94 10.82
C HIS A 235 27.67 -13.34 11.36
N ASN A 236 26.63 -14.16 11.30
CA ASN A 236 26.78 -15.59 11.50
C ASN A 236 27.79 -16.18 10.50
N GLY A 237 28.73 -17.00 10.99
CA GLY A 237 29.79 -17.60 10.17
C GLY A 237 31.13 -16.86 10.18
N GLY A 238 31.31 -15.84 11.04
CA GLY A 238 32.60 -15.14 11.19
C GLY A 238 32.89 -14.11 10.08
N ILE A 239 31.89 -13.81 9.26
CA ILE A 239 31.94 -12.77 8.24
C ILE A 239 31.68 -11.43 8.92
N VAL A 240 32.48 -10.40 8.60
CA VAL A 240 32.27 -9.05 9.11
C VAL A 240 31.95 -8.12 7.95
N SER A 241 30.83 -7.41 8.01
CA SER A 241 30.58 -6.32 7.07
C SER A 241 30.97 -4.99 7.69
N VAL A 242 31.59 -4.16 6.86
CA VAL A 242 32.13 -2.86 7.22
C VAL A 242 31.42 -1.81 6.37
N ALA A 243 30.92 -0.77 7.01
CA ALA A 243 30.24 0.32 6.32
C ALA A 243 31.05 1.61 6.42
N LYS A 244 31.25 2.25 5.26
CA LYS A 244 31.96 3.53 5.12
C LYS A 244 31.07 4.56 4.45
N VAL A 245 31.14 5.79 4.92
CA VAL A 245 30.50 6.93 4.28
C VAL A 245 31.49 7.49 3.24
N LYS A 246 31.11 7.50 1.97
CA LYS A 246 31.87 8.16 0.89
C LYS A 246 31.69 9.67 0.97
N GLU A 247 32.52 10.43 0.25
CA GLU A 247 32.50 11.91 0.26
C GLU A 247 31.15 12.51 -0.16
N ASP A 248 30.39 11.78 -0.97
CA ASP A 248 29.04 12.12 -1.45
C ASP A 248 27.91 11.75 -0.46
N GLY A 249 28.25 11.22 0.72
CA GLY A 249 27.27 10.74 1.71
C GLY A 249 26.61 9.41 1.35
N ILE A 250 27.11 8.71 0.31
CA ILE A 250 26.68 7.36 -0.03
C ILE A 250 27.34 6.37 0.93
N ILE A 251 26.52 5.48 1.50
CA ILE A 251 27.00 4.39 2.35
C ILE A 251 27.47 3.25 1.45
N ASP A 252 28.76 2.93 1.55
CA ASP A 252 29.38 1.76 0.93
C ASP A 252 29.51 0.65 1.97
N ILE A 253 29.01 -0.53 1.64
CA ILE A 253 29.03 -1.70 2.51
C ILE A 253 29.91 -2.74 1.84
N GLN A 254 30.94 -3.19 2.54
CA GLN A 254 31.89 -4.18 2.06
C GLN A 254 31.96 -5.34 3.06
N THR A 255 31.95 -6.56 2.54
CA THR A 255 32.04 -7.77 3.33
C THR A 255 33.48 -8.26 3.36
N ILE A 256 34.03 -8.46 4.56
CA ILE A 256 35.38 -8.97 4.79
C ILE A 256 35.25 -10.33 5.46
N GLU A 257 35.79 -11.36 4.83
CA GLU A 257 35.90 -12.68 5.44
C GLU A 257 37.16 -12.70 6.33
N ILE A 258 36.96 -12.82 7.64
CA ILE A 258 38.08 -12.96 8.57
C ILE A 258 38.44 -14.44 8.63
N SER A 259 39.61 -14.79 8.09
CA SER A 259 40.14 -16.14 8.22
C SER A 259 40.30 -16.49 9.70
N ASN A 260 39.74 -17.63 10.13
CA ASN A 260 39.82 -18.15 11.50
C ASN A 260 41.26 -18.28 12.06
N ARG A 261 42.29 -18.15 11.22
CA ARG A 261 43.70 -18.14 11.66
C ARG A 261 44.08 -16.87 12.42
N ASP A 262 43.40 -15.75 12.20
CA ASP A 262 43.81 -14.45 12.76
C ASP A 262 43.19 -14.14 14.13
N ILE A 263 42.22 -14.94 14.61
CA ILE A 263 41.51 -14.72 15.88
C ILE A 263 42.22 -15.37 17.09
N LYS A 264 43.25 -16.21 16.86
CA LYS A 264 43.96 -16.95 17.93
C LYS A 264 45.28 -16.30 18.41
N ARG A 265 45.52 -15.02 18.12
CA ARG A 265 46.65 -14.26 18.65
C ARG A 265 46.18 -13.19 19.62
#